data_AF-A0A1I5HPP0-F1
#
_entry.id   AF-A0A1I5HPP0-F1
#
_cell.length_a   1.000
_cell.length_b   1.000
_cell.length_c   1.000
_cell.angle_alpha   90.00
_cell.angle_beta   90.00
_cell.angle_gamma   90.00
#
_symmetry.space_group_name_H-M   'P 1'
#
loop_
_entity.id
_entity.type
_entity.pdbx_description
1 polymer ?
#
loop_
_entity_poly.entity_id
_entity_poly.type
_entity_poly.pdbx_seq_one_letter_code
_entity_poly.pdbx_strand_id
1 'polypeptide(L)'
;MDSFMGIIFLFGESFAPNGWALCDGREIPISQNEALYSLLGTTYGGDGVTSFALPDLRGRTPIGMGQGPGLSNYMQGQIGGTETRTLLITNLPAHNHATVSNLTINPAASTAVGTTNIPGSTLVEAALPNIGSGPTAQPIKGYAVADNTAIMAPATVSGSVTIGVTGGSQPFDVLSPYLAVNYAIALYGIYPSRN
;
A
#
# COMPACT_ATOMS: atom_id res chain seq x y z
N MET A 1 20.86 -16.66 41.87
CA MET A 1 21.74 -17.06 40.75
C MET A 1 22.16 -15.76 40.11
N ASP A 2 23.44 -15.42 40.15
CA ASP A 2 23.89 -14.12 39.66
C ASP A 2 23.87 -14.13 38.13
N SER A 3 23.09 -13.22 37.54
CA SER A 3 23.02 -13.03 36.08
C SER A 3 24.25 -12.26 35.58
N PHE A 4 24.59 -12.40 34.30
CA PHE A 4 25.56 -11.50 33.70
C PHE A 4 24.97 -10.09 33.57
N MET A 5 25.75 -9.08 33.93
CA MET A 5 25.35 -7.68 33.78
C MET A 5 25.08 -7.35 32.31
N GLY A 6 24.01 -6.61 32.04
CA GLY A 6 23.60 -6.26 30.68
C GLY A 6 22.89 -7.36 29.90
N ILE A 7 22.68 -8.55 30.48
CA ILE A 7 21.84 -9.57 29.86
C ILE A 7 20.41 -9.05 29.71
N ILE A 8 19.79 -9.31 28.56
CA ILE A 8 18.40 -8.97 28.26
C ILE A 8 17.60 -10.26 28.17
N PHE A 9 16.42 -10.29 28.78
CA PHE A 9 15.49 -11.40 28.65
C PHE A 9 14.04 -10.94 28.55
N LEU A 10 13.18 -11.81 28.01
CA LEU A 10 11.74 -11.61 27.94
C LEU A 10 11.12 -11.75 29.33
N PHE A 11 10.37 -10.74 29.75
CA PHE A 11 9.77 -10.67 31.07
C PHE A 11 8.26 -10.47 30.99
N GLY A 12 7.51 -11.31 31.71
CA GLY A 12 6.04 -11.32 31.66
C GLY A 12 5.36 -10.24 32.50
N GLU A 13 6.08 -9.64 33.46
CA GLU A 13 5.50 -8.69 34.40
C GLU A 13 5.62 -7.23 33.93
N SER A 14 4.76 -6.35 34.44
CA SER A 14 4.70 -4.93 34.07
C SER A 14 5.72 -4.02 34.78
N PHE A 15 6.54 -4.57 35.67
CA PHE A 15 7.56 -3.85 36.44
C PHE A 15 8.93 -4.51 36.26
N ALA A 16 10.02 -3.84 36.65
CA ALA A 16 11.33 -4.50 36.73
C ALA A 16 11.62 -4.88 38.19
N PRO A 17 12.04 -6.13 38.47
CA PRO A 17 12.43 -6.52 39.82
C PRO A 17 13.71 -5.78 40.24
N ASN A 18 14.01 -5.80 41.55
CA ASN A 18 15.21 -5.15 42.09
C ASN A 18 16.48 -5.64 41.36
N GLY A 19 17.29 -4.69 40.91
CA GLY A 19 18.51 -4.94 40.14
C GLY A 19 18.30 -5.14 38.64
N TRP A 20 17.09 -4.89 38.15
CA TRP A 20 16.74 -4.90 36.73
C TRP A 20 16.06 -3.60 36.33
N ALA A 21 16.07 -3.30 35.03
CA ALA A 21 15.28 -2.24 34.43
C ALA A 21 14.55 -2.77 33.20
N LEU A 22 13.43 -2.15 32.83
CA LEU A 22 12.76 -2.44 31.56
C LEU A 22 13.56 -1.85 30.41
N CYS A 23 13.52 -2.49 29.24
CA CYS A 23 14.09 -1.96 28.00
C CYS A 23 13.10 -0.98 27.33
N ASP A 24 12.96 0.21 27.91
CA ASP A 24 12.03 1.26 27.48
C ASP A 24 12.73 2.57 27.07
N GLY A 25 14.03 2.53 26.78
CA GLY A 25 14.79 3.69 26.31
C GLY A 25 15.12 4.73 27.38
N ARG A 26 14.82 4.48 28.66
CA ARG A 26 15.11 5.45 29.73
C ARG A 26 16.61 5.72 29.86
N GLU A 27 16.94 6.96 30.19
CA GLU A 27 18.29 7.34 30.62
C GLU A 27 18.48 7.07 32.11
N ILE A 28 19.66 6.57 32.47
CA ILE A 28 20.06 6.31 33.86
C ILE A 28 21.42 6.94 34.16
N PRO A 29 21.68 7.34 35.43
CA PRO A 29 22.92 8.02 35.78
C PRO A 29 24.12 7.07 35.70
N ILE A 30 25.20 7.54 35.05
CA ILE A 30 26.47 6.82 34.95
C ILE A 30 27.06 6.59 36.35
N SER A 31 26.99 7.58 37.24
CA SER A 31 27.58 7.53 38.59
C SER A 31 27.05 6.39 39.48
N GLN A 32 25.89 5.82 39.17
CA GLN A 32 25.31 4.69 39.91
C GLN A 32 25.39 3.37 39.13
N ASN A 33 25.83 3.41 37.87
CA ASN A 33 25.78 2.30 36.93
C ASN A 33 27.06 2.22 36.07
N GLU A 34 28.21 2.60 36.64
CA GLU A 34 29.48 2.72 35.90
C GLU A 34 29.88 1.43 35.18
N ALA A 35 29.66 0.28 35.82
CA ALA A 35 29.95 -1.03 35.24
C ALA A 35 29.02 -1.39 34.07
N LEU A 36 27.74 -1.02 34.12
CA LEU A 36 26.84 -1.24 32.98
C LEU A 36 27.18 -0.25 31.85
N TYR A 37 27.52 0.98 32.19
CA TYR A 37 27.96 1.99 31.24
C TYR A 37 29.23 1.56 30.48
N SER A 38 30.20 0.94 31.15
CA SER A 38 31.40 0.45 30.46
C SER A 38 31.13 -0.67 29.45
N LEU A 39 29.96 -1.33 29.53
CA LEU A 39 29.51 -2.33 28.55
C LEU A 39 28.71 -1.72 27.40
N LEU A 40 27.76 -0.83 27.71
CA LEU A 40 26.81 -0.30 26.73
C LEU A 40 27.27 1.02 26.10
N GLY A 41 28.09 1.81 26.80
CA GLY A 41 28.42 3.18 26.42
C GLY A 41 27.16 4.00 26.15
N THR A 42 27.20 4.80 25.09
CA THR A 42 26.07 5.58 24.58
C THR A 42 25.36 4.92 23.40
N THR A 43 25.52 3.60 23.20
CA THR A 43 24.95 2.88 22.03
C THR A 43 23.44 3.10 21.86
N TYR A 44 22.70 3.30 22.95
CA TYR A 44 21.26 3.52 22.92
C TYR A 44 20.85 4.98 23.21
N GLY A 45 21.81 5.89 23.42
CA GLY A 45 21.57 7.30 23.77
C GLY A 45 22.22 7.75 25.08
N GLY A 46 21.82 8.93 25.55
CA GLY A 46 22.43 9.66 26.66
C GLY A 46 23.63 10.53 26.27
N ASP A 47 24.11 11.32 27.22
CA ASP A 47 25.18 12.31 26.99
C ASP A 47 26.60 11.72 27.10
N GLY A 48 26.75 10.52 27.66
CA GLY A 48 28.05 9.86 27.88
C GLY A 48 28.92 10.51 28.97
N VAL A 49 28.37 11.46 29.71
CA VAL A 49 29.05 12.21 30.78
C VAL A 49 28.33 12.04 32.12
N THR A 50 27.01 12.28 32.13
CA THR A 50 26.16 12.13 33.31
C THR A 50 25.19 10.95 33.17
N SER A 51 24.74 10.66 31.96
CA SER A 51 23.73 9.64 31.66
C SER A 51 24.09 8.78 30.45
N PHE A 52 23.49 7.60 30.40
CA PHE A 52 23.40 6.75 29.22
C PHE A 52 22.00 6.12 29.16
N ALA A 53 21.55 5.76 27.96
CA ALA A 53 20.24 5.15 27.77
C ALA A 53 20.31 3.62 27.75
N LEU A 54 19.22 3.01 28.22
CA LEU A 54 18.94 1.58 28.01
C LEU A 54 18.33 1.35 26.62
N PRO A 55 18.32 0.11 26.09
CA PRO A 55 17.59 -0.19 24.86
C PRO A 55 16.10 0.17 24.97
N ASP A 56 15.48 0.60 23.87
CA ASP A 56 14.02 0.68 23.74
C ASP A 56 13.53 -0.44 22.82
N LEU A 57 12.87 -1.44 23.39
CA LEU A 57 12.33 -2.59 22.66
C LEU A 57 10.81 -2.53 22.48
N ARG A 58 10.17 -1.41 22.85
CA ARG A 58 8.73 -1.24 22.61
C ARG A 58 8.48 -1.09 21.11
N GLY A 59 7.49 -1.83 20.59
CA GLY A 59 7.16 -1.84 19.16
C GLY A 59 8.23 -2.48 18.27
N ARG A 60 9.21 -3.19 18.85
CA ARG A 60 10.39 -3.68 18.15
C ARG A 60 10.63 -5.16 18.45
N THR A 61 11.10 -5.88 17.43
CA THR A 61 11.57 -7.26 17.58
C THR A 61 13.10 -7.26 17.56
N PRO A 62 13.78 -7.79 18.60
CA PRO A 62 15.23 -7.93 18.59
C PRO A 62 15.70 -8.84 17.45
N ILE A 63 16.80 -8.46 16.79
CA ILE A 63 17.48 -9.27 15.77
C ILE A 63 18.95 -9.44 16.13
N GLY A 64 19.59 -10.49 15.59
CA GLY A 64 21.02 -10.69 15.77
C GLY A 64 21.84 -9.59 15.10
N MET A 65 22.82 -9.04 15.83
CA MET A 65 23.76 -8.07 15.29
C MET A 65 24.83 -8.73 14.40
N GLY A 66 25.46 -7.94 13.54
CA GLY A 66 26.51 -8.34 12.62
C GLY A 66 26.00 -8.79 11.26
N GLN A 67 26.92 -9.33 10.46
CA GLN A 67 26.70 -9.76 9.09
C GLN A 67 26.80 -11.29 9.00
N GLY A 68 25.67 -11.96 8.76
CA GLY A 68 25.64 -13.40 8.46
C GLY A 68 25.81 -13.69 6.95
N PRO A 69 26.20 -14.91 6.53
CA PRO A 69 26.27 -15.26 5.11
C PRO A 69 24.93 -15.04 4.40
N GLY A 70 24.90 -14.16 3.40
CA GLY A 70 23.68 -13.82 2.64
C GLY A 70 22.64 -12.97 3.39
N LEU A 71 22.94 -12.49 4.60
CA LEU A 71 22.06 -11.61 5.37
C LEU A 71 22.45 -10.14 5.18
N SER A 72 21.78 -9.22 5.88
CA SER A 72 22.23 -7.83 6.00
C SER A 72 23.14 -7.66 7.23
N ASN A 73 23.95 -6.60 7.25
CA ASN A 73 24.74 -6.23 8.41
C ASN A 73 23.91 -5.34 9.33
N TYR A 74 23.79 -5.72 10.61
CA TYR A 74 23.10 -4.93 11.63
C TYR A 74 24.06 -4.46 12.71
N MET A 75 24.19 -3.15 12.88
CA MET A 75 25.00 -2.58 13.98
C MET A 75 24.24 -2.69 15.30
N GLN A 76 24.96 -2.90 16.41
CA GLN A 76 24.34 -2.86 17.73
C GLN A 76 23.70 -1.48 17.98
N GLY A 77 22.46 -1.46 18.49
CA GLY A 77 21.69 -0.23 18.68
C GLY A 77 21.03 0.32 17.41
N GLN A 78 21.26 -0.27 16.24
CA GLN A 78 20.58 0.12 15.02
C GLN A 78 19.07 -0.12 15.13
N ILE A 79 18.28 0.91 14.85
CA ILE A 79 16.83 0.83 14.74
C ILE A 79 16.45 0.81 13.26
N GLY A 80 15.53 -0.08 12.88
CA GLY A 80 14.99 -0.18 11.53
C GLY A 80 13.58 -0.74 11.51
N GLY A 81 12.93 -0.70 10.34
CA GLY A 81 11.55 -1.14 10.16
C GLY A 81 10.51 -0.06 10.53
N THR A 82 9.24 -0.40 10.31
CA THR A 82 8.07 0.46 10.59
C THR A 82 6.88 -0.42 10.98
N GLU A 83 6.04 0.01 11.92
CA GLU A 83 4.82 -0.74 12.32
C GLU A 83 3.71 -0.65 11.26
N THR A 84 3.67 0.46 10.51
CA THR A 84 2.73 0.70 9.42
C THR A 84 3.46 1.02 8.13
N ARG A 85 2.90 0.64 6.97
CA ARG A 85 3.44 1.00 5.66
C ARG A 85 2.31 1.52 4.76
N THR A 86 2.59 2.54 3.95
CA THR A 86 1.73 2.89 2.82
C THR A 86 2.18 2.15 1.56
N LEU A 87 1.27 1.40 0.93
CA LEU A 87 1.50 0.85 -0.41
C LEU A 87 1.38 1.99 -1.42
N LEU A 88 2.48 2.27 -2.12
CA LEU A 88 2.53 3.15 -3.26
C LEU A 88 2.65 2.30 -4.53
N ILE A 89 2.26 2.85 -5.68
CA ILE A 89 2.43 2.17 -6.98
C ILE A 89 3.90 1.75 -7.19
N THR A 90 4.85 2.58 -6.74
CA THR A 90 6.29 2.29 -6.80
C THR A 90 6.73 1.11 -5.92
N ASN A 91 5.92 0.70 -4.95
CA ASN A 91 6.19 -0.44 -4.07
C ASN A 91 5.57 -1.75 -4.58
N LEU A 92 4.77 -1.70 -5.66
CA LEU A 92 4.12 -2.89 -6.23
C LEU A 92 4.91 -3.44 -7.41
N PRO A 93 4.89 -4.76 -7.64
CA PRO A 93 5.37 -5.33 -8.90
C PRO A 93 4.70 -4.66 -10.11
N ALA A 94 5.44 -4.57 -11.21
CA ALA A 94 4.92 -4.05 -12.46
C ALA A 94 3.69 -4.86 -12.89
N HIS A 95 2.55 -4.17 -13.00
CA HIS A 95 1.29 -4.74 -13.44
C HIS A 95 0.54 -3.71 -14.27
N ASN A 96 -0.42 -4.17 -15.06
CA ASN A 96 -1.31 -3.32 -15.82
C ASN A 96 -2.74 -3.85 -15.74
N HIS A 97 -3.69 -2.95 -15.98
CA HIS A 97 -5.08 -3.32 -16.23
C HIS A 97 -5.33 -3.10 -17.71
N ALA A 98 -5.52 -4.18 -18.45
CA ALA A 98 -5.90 -4.08 -19.85
C ALA A 98 -7.37 -3.65 -19.94
N THR A 99 -7.64 -2.55 -20.63
CA THR A 99 -9.00 -2.27 -21.11
C THR A 99 -9.16 -2.85 -22.50
N VAL A 100 -10.26 -3.55 -22.71
CA VAL A 100 -10.73 -3.93 -24.04
C VAL A 100 -11.99 -3.11 -24.27
N SER A 101 -11.91 -2.11 -25.16
CA SER A 101 -13.09 -1.39 -25.62
C SER A 101 -13.49 -1.96 -26.97
N ASN A 102 -14.46 -2.87 -26.99
CA ASN A 102 -15.14 -3.33 -28.19
C ASN A 102 -16.57 -2.78 -28.18
N LEU A 103 -16.72 -1.45 -28.14
CA LEU A 103 -18.03 -0.83 -28.25
C LEU A 103 -18.47 -0.82 -29.72
N THR A 104 -19.47 -1.64 -30.01
CA THR A 104 -20.17 -1.65 -31.29
C THR A 104 -21.55 -1.06 -31.08
N ILE A 105 -21.94 -0.10 -31.92
CA ILE A 105 -23.33 0.36 -31.98
C ILE A 105 -24.00 -0.23 -33.21
N ASN A 106 -25.27 -0.59 -33.05
CA ASN A 106 -26.17 -0.95 -34.13
C ASN A 106 -27.28 0.11 -34.17
N PRO A 107 -27.06 1.24 -34.87
CA PRO A 107 -28.09 2.27 -34.98
C PRO A 107 -29.37 1.66 -35.55
N ALA A 108 -30.50 1.93 -34.90
CA ALA A 108 -31.80 1.53 -35.42
C ALA A 108 -32.02 2.18 -36.78
N ALA A 109 -32.65 1.44 -37.69
CA ALA A 109 -33.08 1.90 -39.01
C ALA A 109 -34.51 1.42 -39.26
N SER A 110 -35.19 2.06 -40.19
CA SER A 110 -36.54 1.67 -40.61
C SER A 110 -36.54 1.18 -42.05
N THR A 111 -37.29 0.12 -42.31
CA THR A 111 -37.61 -0.32 -43.67
C THR A 111 -38.80 0.42 -44.26
N ALA A 112 -39.52 1.23 -43.47
CA ALA A 112 -40.56 2.11 -43.94
C ALA A 112 -39.99 3.26 -44.77
N VAL A 113 -40.84 3.82 -45.63
CA VAL A 113 -40.46 4.93 -46.51
C VAL A 113 -40.25 6.20 -45.68
N GLY A 114 -39.11 6.87 -45.84
CA GLY A 114 -38.80 8.13 -45.18
C GLY A 114 -39.83 9.22 -45.48
N THR A 115 -40.18 10.02 -44.47
CA THR A 115 -41.21 11.07 -44.55
C THR A 115 -40.69 12.47 -44.24
N THR A 116 -39.43 12.61 -43.81
CA THR A 116 -38.72 13.88 -43.62
C THR A 116 -37.23 13.77 -44.03
N ASN A 117 -36.64 14.89 -44.42
CA ASN A 117 -35.20 15.02 -44.73
C ASN A 117 -34.42 15.74 -43.60
N ILE A 118 -35.10 16.09 -42.51
CA ILE A 118 -34.51 16.71 -41.32
C ILE A 118 -34.37 15.62 -40.25
N PRO A 119 -33.16 15.32 -39.78
CA PRO A 119 -32.96 14.42 -38.63
C PRO A 119 -33.67 14.96 -37.37
N GLY A 120 -34.06 14.06 -36.48
CA GLY A 120 -34.72 14.41 -35.22
C GLY A 120 -34.44 13.37 -34.14
N SER A 121 -34.66 13.75 -32.88
CA SER A 121 -34.36 12.92 -31.71
C SER A 121 -35.14 11.59 -31.65
N THR A 122 -36.21 11.46 -32.42
CA THR A 122 -37.04 10.24 -32.51
C THR A 122 -37.06 9.62 -33.90
N LEU A 123 -36.19 10.10 -34.80
CA LEU A 123 -36.14 9.67 -36.19
C LEU A 123 -34.89 8.85 -36.46
N VAL A 124 -35.02 7.87 -37.35
CA VAL A 124 -33.93 6.98 -37.80
C VAL A 124 -33.80 7.04 -39.31
N GLU A 125 -32.63 6.67 -39.81
CA GLU A 125 -32.42 6.43 -41.25
C GLU A 125 -33.47 5.42 -41.75
N ALA A 126 -34.12 5.74 -42.86
CA ALA A 126 -35.25 4.99 -43.38
C ALA A 126 -35.08 4.68 -44.87
N ALA A 127 -35.88 3.76 -45.40
CA ALA A 127 -35.86 3.44 -46.82
C ALA A 127 -36.23 4.68 -47.65
N LEU A 128 -35.39 5.03 -48.63
CA LEU A 128 -35.64 6.17 -49.50
C LEU A 128 -36.79 5.84 -50.48
N PRO A 129 -37.84 6.66 -50.58
CA PRO A 129 -38.77 6.57 -51.70
C PRO A 129 -38.09 6.97 -53.03
N ASN A 130 -38.80 6.79 -54.13
CA ASN A 130 -38.22 6.85 -55.46
C ASN A 130 -37.75 8.25 -55.88
N ILE A 131 -36.48 8.44 -56.21
CA ILE A 131 -36.21 9.34 -57.34
C ILE A 131 -36.43 8.58 -58.63
N GLY A 132 -37.48 8.96 -59.32
CA GLY A 132 -37.77 8.54 -60.68
C GLY A 132 -38.77 7.42 -60.75
N SER A 133 -39.77 7.62 -61.58
CA SER A 133 -40.53 6.62 -62.29
C SER A 133 -41.10 7.36 -63.48
N GLY A 134 -41.22 6.69 -64.62
CA GLY A 134 -42.00 7.14 -65.78
C GLY A 134 -42.68 8.51 -65.63
N PRO A 135 -42.16 9.57 -66.27
CA PRO A 135 -40.76 9.68 -66.69
C PRO A 135 -39.90 10.53 -65.73
N THR A 136 -40.46 11.30 -64.81
CA THR A 136 -39.72 12.36 -64.11
C THR A 136 -39.75 12.29 -62.58
N ALA A 137 -40.23 11.21 -61.96
CA ALA A 137 -40.48 11.23 -60.50
C ALA A 137 -39.24 11.65 -59.66
N GLN A 138 -39.46 12.23 -58.47
CA GLN A 138 -38.37 12.65 -57.57
C GLN A 138 -38.71 12.66 -56.04
N PRO A 139 -39.45 11.75 -55.39
CA PRO A 139 -39.46 11.73 -53.92
C PRO A 139 -38.18 11.15 -53.31
N ILE A 140 -37.51 11.88 -52.41
CA ILE A 140 -36.62 11.29 -51.39
C ILE A 140 -36.79 12.03 -50.09
N LYS A 141 -36.99 11.26 -49.03
CA LYS A 141 -36.83 11.71 -47.66
C LYS A 141 -36.12 10.59 -46.91
N GLY A 142 -35.18 10.97 -46.04
CA GLY A 142 -34.16 10.07 -45.47
C GLY A 142 -34.48 9.55 -44.07
N TYR A 143 -35.51 10.09 -43.42
CA TYR A 143 -35.79 9.79 -42.02
C TYR A 143 -37.27 9.46 -41.80
N ALA A 144 -37.52 8.51 -40.90
CA ALA A 144 -38.84 8.14 -40.41
C ALA A 144 -38.80 7.91 -38.89
N VAL A 145 -39.96 7.83 -38.25
CA VAL A 145 -40.05 7.46 -36.83
C VAL A 145 -39.47 6.06 -36.64
N ALA A 146 -38.70 5.86 -35.58
CA ALA A 146 -38.13 4.56 -35.25
C ALA A 146 -39.22 3.48 -35.11
N ASP A 147 -39.09 2.40 -35.87
CA ASP A 147 -39.98 1.23 -35.82
C ASP A 147 -39.22 -0.06 -35.46
N ASN A 148 -37.90 0.03 -35.25
CA ASN A 148 -36.97 -1.07 -34.96
C ASN A 148 -37.07 -2.26 -35.94
N THR A 149 -37.45 -2.01 -37.19
CA THR A 149 -37.58 -3.07 -38.21
C THR A 149 -36.24 -3.44 -38.86
N ALA A 150 -35.23 -2.58 -38.74
CA ALA A 150 -33.89 -2.83 -39.24
C ALA A 150 -32.80 -2.23 -38.32
N ILE A 151 -31.57 -2.64 -38.57
CA ILE A 151 -30.36 -2.06 -37.98
C ILE A 151 -29.38 -1.73 -39.10
N MET A 152 -28.67 -0.63 -38.96
CA MET A 152 -27.54 -0.33 -39.84
C MET A 152 -26.39 -1.31 -39.58
N ALA A 153 -25.52 -1.45 -40.58
CA ALA A 153 -24.27 -2.17 -40.41
C ALA A 153 -23.54 -1.67 -39.14
N PRO A 154 -22.98 -2.57 -38.32
CA PRO A 154 -22.39 -2.17 -37.06
C PRO A 154 -21.29 -1.12 -37.30
N ALA A 155 -21.37 -0.01 -36.57
CA ALA A 155 -20.33 1.01 -36.58
C ALA A 155 -19.43 0.81 -35.36
N THR A 156 -18.11 0.82 -35.58
CA THR A 156 -17.14 0.87 -34.49
C THR A 156 -17.15 2.27 -33.89
N VAL A 157 -17.40 2.37 -32.59
CA VAL A 157 -17.28 3.64 -31.88
C VAL A 157 -15.86 3.77 -31.35
N SER A 158 -15.18 4.86 -31.69
CA SER A 158 -13.92 5.23 -31.05
C SER A 158 -14.21 6.02 -29.77
N GLY A 159 -13.58 5.62 -28.67
CA GLY A 159 -13.67 6.29 -27.38
C GLY A 159 -12.52 5.85 -26.48
N SER A 160 -12.17 6.67 -25.50
CA SER A 160 -11.19 6.31 -24.46
C SER A 160 -11.90 5.68 -23.28
N VAL A 161 -11.32 4.60 -22.75
CA VAL A 161 -11.67 4.07 -21.42
C VAL A 161 -10.54 4.47 -20.48
N THR A 162 -10.84 5.31 -19.51
CA THR A 162 -9.86 5.72 -18.49
C THR A 162 -9.96 4.79 -17.30
N ILE A 163 -8.86 4.10 -16.97
CA ILE A 163 -8.73 3.34 -15.72
C ILE A 163 -8.18 4.30 -14.68
N GLY A 164 -8.97 4.59 -13.65
CA GLY A 164 -8.53 5.37 -12.51
C GLY A 164 -7.56 4.60 -11.62
N VAL A 165 -6.80 5.31 -10.79
CA VAL A 165 -6.03 4.69 -9.71
C VAL A 165 -7.01 4.21 -8.64
N THR A 166 -6.86 2.97 -8.19
CA THR A 166 -7.64 2.43 -7.07
C THR A 166 -6.79 2.41 -5.80
N GLY A 167 -7.41 2.76 -4.66
CA GLY A 167 -6.76 2.81 -3.35
C GLY A 167 -6.63 4.24 -2.81
N GLY A 168 -6.72 4.39 -1.49
CA GLY A 168 -6.70 5.71 -0.81
C GLY A 168 -5.32 6.14 -0.30
N SER A 169 -4.25 5.44 -0.66
CA SER A 169 -2.88 5.63 -0.15
C SER A 169 -2.81 5.70 1.39
N GLN A 170 -3.69 4.97 2.07
CA GLN A 170 -3.71 4.91 3.53
C GLN A 170 -2.65 3.91 4.02
N PRO A 171 -1.97 4.19 5.13
CA PRO A 171 -1.13 3.20 5.80
C PRO A 171 -1.95 1.98 6.22
N PHE A 172 -1.32 0.82 6.23
CA PHE A 172 -1.84 -0.40 6.84
C PHE A 172 -0.77 -1.02 7.74
N ASP A 173 -1.21 -1.80 8.73
CA ASP A 173 -0.33 -2.47 9.67
C ASP A 173 0.47 -3.56 8.95
N VAL A 174 1.78 -3.59 9.20
CA VAL A 174 2.69 -4.63 8.69
C VAL A 174 3.22 -5.53 9.80
N LEU A 175 2.68 -5.41 11.00
CA LEU A 175 3.02 -6.28 12.13
C LEU A 175 2.46 -7.68 11.89
N SER A 176 3.33 -8.68 11.92
CA SER A 176 2.92 -10.08 12.10
C SER A 176 2.14 -10.23 13.41
N PRO A 177 1.22 -11.19 13.54
CA PRO A 177 0.52 -11.45 14.80
C PRO A 177 1.48 -11.51 15.99
N TYR A 178 1.20 -10.73 17.04
CA TYR A 178 2.10 -10.57 18.19
C TYR A 178 1.36 -10.61 19.52
N LEU A 179 2.09 -11.00 20.57
CA LEU A 179 1.70 -10.84 21.97
C LEU A 179 2.77 -9.95 22.63
N ALA A 180 2.34 -8.82 23.18
CA ALA A 180 3.24 -7.89 23.85
C ALA A 180 3.63 -8.41 25.23
N VAL A 181 4.94 -8.55 25.46
CA VAL A 181 5.56 -8.81 26.76
C VAL A 181 6.74 -7.85 26.93
N ASN A 182 7.22 -7.70 28.15
CA ASN A 182 8.32 -6.79 28.44
C ASN A 182 9.69 -7.43 28.16
N TYR A 183 10.71 -6.59 28.09
CA TYR A 183 12.10 -6.99 28.15
C TYR A 183 12.73 -6.35 29.38
N ALA A 184 13.54 -7.12 30.10
CA ALA A 184 14.28 -6.64 31.25
C ALA A 184 15.79 -6.81 31.05
N ILE A 185 16.56 -5.81 31.47
CA ILE A 185 18.03 -5.80 31.43
C ILE A 185 18.60 -5.77 32.85
N ALA A 186 19.62 -6.60 33.11
CA ALA A 186 20.28 -6.66 34.41
C ALA A 186 21.14 -5.41 34.64
N LEU A 187 20.81 -4.63 35.67
CA LEU A 187 21.62 -3.49 36.12
C LEU A 187 22.82 -3.94 36.95
N TYR A 188 22.66 -5.04 37.70
CA TYR A 188 23.70 -5.63 38.53
C TYR A 188 23.88 -7.11 38.21
N GLY A 189 25.09 -7.62 38.41
CA GLY A 189 25.42 -9.00 38.09
C GLY A 189 26.91 -9.23 37.91
N ILE A 190 27.27 -10.40 37.40
CA ILE A 190 28.65 -10.74 37.05
C ILE A 190 29.07 -9.89 35.84
N TYR A 191 30.16 -9.13 35.97
CA TYR A 191 30.71 -8.36 34.86
C TYR A 191 31.28 -9.31 33.78
N PRO A 192 30.84 -9.22 32.51
CA PRO A 192 31.34 -10.09 31.45
C PRO A 192 32.73 -9.62 30.97
N SER A 193 33.79 -10.22 31.50
CA SER A 193 35.16 -9.97 31.06
C SER A 193 35.38 -10.46 29.63
N ARG A 194 36.04 -9.64 28.80
CA ARG A 194 36.50 -10.06 27.46
C ARG A 194 37.77 -10.91 27.62
N ASN A 195 37.87 -12.01 26.88
CA ASN A 195 39.10 -12.82 26.77
C ASN A 195 40.08 -12.19 25.79
#